data_AF-A0A4P9USP7-F1
#
_entry.id   AF-A0A4P9USP7-F1
#
_cell.length_a   1.000
_cell.length_b   1.000
_cell.length_c   1.000
_cell.angle_alpha   90.00
_cell.angle_beta   90.00
_cell.angle_gamma   90.00
#
_symmetry.space_group_name_H-M   'P 1'
#
loop_
_entity.id
_entity.type
_entity.pdbx_description
1 polymer ?
#
loop_
_entity_poly.entity_id
_entity_poly.type
_entity_poly.pdbx_seq_one_letter_code
_entity_poly.pdbx_strand_id
1 'polypeptide(L)'
;MNRKLFNWISELVASGPDRNTTRHASALVREVIERYRCGHLNKGRLVFTAQDKLELRRRVREETGFDPLGERLPDDRLTVAKHHANEKLAGKPVSEDYLLLNSPDGALCINGGRITLQPASIMAAGVFCPSSGIVTVEHDVLVVVENLPVMSLCHAFEMPQSVRRALWVYRGDPKTGSKIDVCRAFVDRFGANKTVVVFSDMDPKGLEIALTMPHANYWLGPVPESWQTWLKKQEVGNSDGYYLQSRSMTYLKRLSGAGALSEPMSALIACLQNERSSCRQEHMYSHKIELGLLPIR
;
A
#
# COMPACT_ATOMS: atom_id res chain seq x y z
N MET A 1 -5.86 12.89 -24.98
CA MET A 1 -4.50 12.27 -24.94
C MET A 1 -4.27 11.50 -23.62
N ASN A 2 -3.34 10.54 -23.55
CA ASN A 2 -2.91 9.90 -22.29
C ASN A 2 -1.57 10.48 -21.79
N ARG A 3 -1.25 10.32 -20.49
CA ARG A 3 -0.02 10.89 -19.88
C ARG A 3 1.29 10.37 -20.48
N LYS A 4 1.34 9.10 -20.90
CA LYS A 4 2.53 8.53 -21.56
C LYS A 4 2.84 9.26 -22.86
N LEU A 5 1.82 9.55 -23.65
CA LEU A 5 1.94 10.32 -24.90
C LEU A 5 2.35 11.77 -24.63
N PHE A 6 1.77 12.43 -23.62
CA PHE A 6 2.16 13.81 -23.24
C PHE A 6 3.64 13.88 -22.82
N ASN A 7 4.08 12.97 -21.95
CA ASN A 7 5.48 12.93 -21.50
C ASN A 7 6.44 12.67 -22.66
N TRP A 8 6.08 11.75 -23.56
CA TRP A 8 6.87 11.46 -24.75
C TRP A 8 7.00 12.68 -25.68
N ILE A 9 5.90 13.42 -25.91
CA ILE A 9 5.94 14.66 -26.71
C ILE A 9 6.76 15.73 -25.99
N SER A 10 6.66 15.84 -24.66
CA SER A 10 7.44 16.78 -23.85
C SER A 10 8.95 16.54 -24.00
N GLU A 11 9.38 15.28 -23.92
CA GLU A 11 10.78 14.88 -24.16
C GLU A 11 11.23 15.18 -25.60
N LEU A 12 10.36 14.99 -26.59
CA LEU A 12 10.66 15.29 -27.99
C LEU A 12 10.85 16.80 -28.23
N VAL A 13 9.94 17.61 -27.70
CA VAL A 13 9.93 19.08 -27.88
C VAL A 13 11.07 19.73 -27.10
N ALA A 14 11.40 19.22 -25.91
CA ALA A 14 12.56 19.69 -25.13
C ALA A 14 13.92 19.31 -25.76
N SER A 15 13.96 18.21 -26.52
CA SER A 15 15.19 17.75 -27.18
C SER A 15 15.50 18.59 -28.43
N GLY A 16 16.28 19.65 -28.25
CA GLY A 16 16.71 20.54 -29.34
C GLY A 16 15.52 21.15 -30.10
N PRO A 17 14.80 22.11 -29.50
CA PRO A 17 13.52 22.62 -30.01
C PRO A 17 13.59 23.09 -31.46
N ASP A 18 14.70 23.74 -31.83
CA ASP A 18 14.93 24.32 -33.16
C ASP A 18 15.71 23.40 -34.11
N ARG A 19 15.88 22.13 -33.74
CA ARG A 19 16.65 21.15 -34.52
C ARG A 19 15.79 19.96 -34.90
N ASN A 20 16.20 19.27 -35.96
CA ASN A 20 15.60 17.99 -36.32
C ASN A 20 15.99 16.93 -35.29
N THR A 21 15.02 16.13 -34.84
CA THR A 21 15.27 14.99 -33.95
C THR A 21 14.79 13.71 -34.59
N THR A 22 15.61 12.67 -34.44
CA THR A 22 15.30 11.33 -34.95
C THR A 22 14.97 10.41 -33.79
N ARG A 23 13.86 9.67 -33.89
CA ARG A 23 13.43 8.67 -32.91
C ARG A 23 13.23 7.31 -33.56
N HIS A 24 13.37 6.24 -32.77
CA HIS A 24 13.01 4.90 -33.19
C HIS A 24 11.50 4.76 -33.31
N ALA A 25 11.03 3.94 -34.25
CA ALA A 25 9.61 3.66 -34.39
C ALA A 25 9.10 2.88 -33.17
N SER A 26 8.04 3.39 -32.55
CA SER A 26 7.28 2.72 -31.48
C SER A 26 5.79 2.99 -31.68
N ALA A 27 4.94 2.27 -30.95
CA ALA A 27 3.49 2.48 -30.99
C ALA A 27 3.10 3.94 -30.67
N LEU A 28 3.78 4.56 -29.70
CA LEU A 28 3.56 5.97 -29.34
C LEU A 28 3.94 6.92 -30.48
N VAL A 29 5.03 6.66 -31.21
CA VAL A 29 5.44 7.54 -32.32
C VAL A 29 4.46 7.43 -33.49
N ARG A 30 3.93 6.22 -33.75
CA ARG A 30 2.88 6.03 -34.77
C ARG A 30 1.61 6.78 -34.40
N GLU A 31 1.20 6.71 -33.13
CA GLU A 31 0.06 7.48 -32.62
C GLU A 31 0.26 9.00 -32.80
N VAL A 32 1.47 9.52 -32.58
CA VAL A 32 1.79 10.95 -32.82
C VAL A 32 1.59 11.34 -34.29
N ILE A 33 2.06 10.52 -35.22
CA ILE A 33 1.96 10.79 -36.66
C ILE A 33 0.51 10.69 -37.12
N GLU A 34 -0.21 9.65 -36.71
CA GLU A 34 -1.61 9.46 -37.09
C GLU A 34 -2.50 10.58 -36.56
N ARG A 35 -2.29 10.97 -35.29
CA ARG A 35 -3.12 11.96 -34.60
C ARG A 35 -2.78 13.40 -34.95
N TYR A 36 -1.50 13.75 -34.92
CA TYR A 36 -1.05 15.14 -35.06
C TYR A 36 -0.46 15.45 -36.43
N ARG A 37 -0.24 14.43 -37.28
CA ARG A 37 0.33 14.58 -38.63
C ARG A 37 1.68 15.30 -38.64
N CYS A 38 2.48 15.08 -37.61
CA CYS A 38 3.79 15.68 -37.44
C CYS A 38 4.87 14.58 -37.48
N GLY A 39 5.96 14.87 -38.19
CA GLY A 39 7.06 13.94 -38.43
C GLY A 39 6.84 12.98 -39.62
N HIS A 40 7.94 12.44 -40.14
CA HIS A 40 7.92 11.56 -41.30
C HIS A 40 8.97 10.44 -41.20
N LEU A 41 8.78 9.36 -41.96
CA LEU A 41 9.70 8.23 -42.02
C LEU A 41 10.84 8.54 -43.01
N ASN A 42 12.08 8.41 -42.56
CA ASN A 42 13.28 8.51 -43.40
C ASN A 42 14.24 7.37 -43.05
N LYS A 43 14.54 6.51 -44.05
CA LYS A 43 15.44 5.34 -43.90
C LYS A 43 15.15 4.48 -42.65
N GLY A 44 13.87 4.21 -42.39
CA GLY A 44 13.43 3.39 -41.26
C GLY A 44 13.48 4.07 -39.87
N ARG A 45 13.80 5.37 -39.81
CA ARG A 45 13.74 6.17 -38.58
C ARG A 45 12.72 7.30 -38.74
N LEU A 46 12.14 7.75 -37.64
CA LEU A 46 11.16 8.83 -37.65
C LEU A 46 11.86 10.15 -37.35
N VAL A 47 11.72 11.09 -38.27
CA VAL A 47 12.34 12.41 -38.23
C VAL A 47 11.26 13.45 -37.93
N PHE A 48 11.50 14.25 -36.90
CA PHE A 48 10.69 15.40 -36.53
C PHE A 48 11.49 16.66 -36.77
N THR A 49 11.00 17.53 -37.65
CA THR A 49 11.59 18.84 -37.92
C THR A 49 11.35 19.81 -36.76
N ALA A 50 12.07 20.94 -36.76
CA ALA A 50 11.78 22.03 -35.82
C ALA A 50 10.31 22.50 -35.95
N GLN A 51 9.80 22.59 -37.19
CA GLN A 51 8.41 22.96 -37.45
C GLN A 51 7.41 21.91 -36.92
N ASP A 52 7.72 20.61 -37.07
CA ASP A 52 6.90 19.53 -36.49
C ASP A 52 6.81 19.66 -34.97
N LYS A 53 7.92 20.01 -34.30
CA LYS A 53 7.93 20.17 -32.84
C LYS A 53 7.15 21.39 -32.38
N LEU A 54 7.26 22.51 -33.09
CA LEU A 54 6.48 23.72 -32.82
C LEU A 54 4.99 23.44 -32.99
N GLU A 55 4.60 22.75 -34.06
CA GLU A 55 3.22 22.39 -34.32
C GLU A 55 2.68 21.36 -33.31
N LEU A 56 3.50 20.37 -32.91
CA LEU A 56 3.17 19.44 -31.83
C LEU A 56 2.94 20.17 -30.50
N ARG A 57 3.83 21.09 -30.14
CA ARG A 57 3.69 21.91 -28.92
C ARG A 57 2.39 22.72 -28.96
N ARG A 58 2.10 23.39 -30.07
CA ARG A 58 0.87 24.18 -30.25
C ARG A 58 -0.38 23.31 -30.10
N ARG A 59 -0.44 22.19 -30.83
CA ARG A 59 -1.61 21.28 -30.79
C ARG A 59 -1.80 20.61 -29.43
N VAL A 60 -0.72 20.20 -28.78
CA VAL A 60 -0.81 19.64 -27.42
C VAL A 60 -1.27 20.69 -26.42
N ARG A 61 -0.78 21.92 -26.52
CA ARG A 61 -1.23 23.03 -25.67
C ARG A 61 -2.71 23.35 -25.88
N GLU A 62 -3.18 23.34 -27.13
CA GLU A 62 -4.60 23.52 -27.45
C GLU A 62 -5.47 22.35 -26.97
N GLU A 63 -4.98 21.10 -27.09
CA GLU A 63 -5.73 19.93 -26.65
C GLU A 63 -5.78 19.80 -25.12
N THR A 64 -4.69 20.16 -24.42
CA THR A 64 -4.56 19.86 -22.98
C THR A 64 -4.60 21.07 -22.06
N GLY A 65 -4.42 22.27 -22.59
CA GLY A 65 -4.20 23.49 -21.80
C GLY A 65 -2.79 23.62 -21.22
N PHE A 66 -1.95 22.58 -21.31
CA PHE A 66 -0.60 22.57 -20.75
C PHE A 66 0.48 22.68 -21.82
N ASP A 67 1.54 23.42 -21.53
CA ASP A 67 2.69 23.55 -22.44
C ASP A 67 3.72 22.41 -22.23
N PRO A 68 3.90 21.51 -23.20
CA PRO A 68 4.79 20.36 -23.05
C PRO A 68 6.29 20.74 -23.00
N LEU A 69 6.68 21.99 -23.27
CA LEU A 69 8.08 22.42 -23.16
C LEU A 69 8.50 22.81 -21.73
N GLY A 70 7.54 23.10 -20.84
CA GLY A 70 7.88 23.65 -19.51
C GLY A 70 6.95 23.26 -18.37
N GLU A 71 5.77 22.74 -18.66
CA GLU A 71 4.78 22.38 -17.65
C GLU A 71 4.74 20.86 -17.43
N ARG A 72 4.72 20.46 -16.16
CA ARG A 72 4.43 19.09 -15.77
C ARG A 72 2.93 18.95 -15.55
N LEU A 73 2.33 17.89 -16.08
CA LEU A 73 0.94 17.58 -15.81
C LEU A 73 0.73 17.37 -14.29
N PRO A 74 -0.28 18.01 -13.67
CA PRO A 74 -0.60 17.80 -12.26
C PRO A 74 -0.85 16.32 -11.94
N ASP A 75 -0.48 15.90 -10.74
CA ASP A 75 -0.69 14.51 -10.28
C ASP A 75 -2.12 14.29 -9.75
N ASP A 76 -2.78 15.36 -9.30
CA ASP A 76 -4.13 15.33 -8.72
C ASP A 76 -5.25 15.45 -9.79
N ARG A 77 -6.23 14.54 -9.73
CA ARG A 77 -7.40 14.50 -10.63
C ARG A 77 -8.31 15.70 -10.47
N LEU A 78 -8.48 16.24 -9.25
CA LEU A 78 -9.37 17.38 -9.01
C LEU A 78 -8.81 18.67 -9.64
N THR A 79 -7.48 18.83 -9.59
CA THR A 79 -6.77 19.90 -10.28
C THR A 79 -6.87 19.74 -11.80
N VAL A 80 -6.77 18.52 -12.34
CA VAL A 80 -6.99 18.26 -13.79
C VAL A 80 -8.46 18.47 -14.20
N ALA A 81 -9.43 18.10 -13.36
CA ALA A 81 -10.85 18.26 -13.61
C ALA A 81 -11.29 19.74 -13.68
N LYS A 82 -10.60 20.63 -12.95
CA LYS A 82 -10.80 22.09 -13.08
C LYS A 82 -10.41 22.64 -14.46
N HIS A 83 -9.52 21.95 -15.18
CA HIS A 83 -9.00 22.40 -16.47
C HIS A 83 -9.49 21.57 -17.66
N HIS A 84 -10.00 20.34 -17.47
CA HIS A 84 -10.39 19.48 -18.59
C HIS A 84 -11.45 18.42 -18.22
N ALA A 85 -12.37 18.13 -19.16
CA ALA A 85 -13.39 17.08 -19.06
C ALA A 85 -12.87 15.63 -19.30
N ASN A 86 -11.55 15.42 -19.39
CA ASN A 86 -10.96 14.14 -19.80
C ASN A 86 -9.95 13.66 -18.74
N GLU A 87 -10.47 12.92 -17.77
CA GLU A 87 -9.78 12.43 -16.56
C GLU A 87 -8.55 11.54 -16.83
N LYS A 88 -8.30 11.17 -18.09
CA LYS A 88 -7.22 10.27 -18.55
C LYS A 88 -5.82 10.89 -18.54
N LEU A 89 -5.69 12.18 -18.16
CA LEU A 89 -4.41 12.90 -18.07
C LEU A 89 -3.83 12.96 -16.64
N ALA A 90 -4.64 12.67 -15.61
CA ALA A 90 -4.16 12.66 -14.24
C ALA A 90 -3.26 11.44 -13.98
N GLY A 91 -2.12 11.69 -13.33
CA GLY A 91 -1.06 10.70 -13.14
C GLY A 91 -1.41 9.55 -12.20
N LYS A 92 -2.42 9.71 -11.32
CA LYS A 92 -2.81 8.69 -10.35
C LYS A 92 -4.32 8.44 -10.33
N PRO A 93 -4.78 7.18 -10.27
CA PRO A 93 -6.11 6.85 -9.78
C PRO A 93 -6.32 7.42 -8.37
N VAL A 94 -7.46 8.05 -8.12
CA VAL A 94 -7.84 8.60 -6.79
C VAL A 94 -7.85 7.52 -5.70
N SER A 95 -7.94 6.24 -6.06
CA SER A 95 -7.83 5.11 -5.13
C SER A 95 -6.41 4.88 -4.58
N GLU A 96 -5.40 5.64 -4.99
CA GLU A 96 -3.99 5.44 -4.58
C GLU A 96 -3.57 6.14 -3.28
N ASP A 97 -4.49 6.83 -2.60
CA ASP A 97 -4.17 7.54 -1.35
C ASP A 97 -5.07 7.14 -0.18
N TYR A 98 -6.04 6.24 -0.37
CA TYR A 98 -7.00 5.94 0.69
C TYR A 98 -6.50 4.87 1.67
N LEU A 99 -6.86 5.06 2.94
CA LEU A 99 -6.65 4.13 4.04
C LEU A 99 -7.99 3.82 4.70
N LEU A 100 -8.09 2.61 5.22
CA LEU A 100 -9.16 2.22 6.13
C LEU A 100 -8.62 2.26 7.56
N LEU A 101 -9.25 3.08 8.39
CA LEU A 101 -8.88 3.33 9.78
C LEU A 101 -9.97 2.87 10.72
N ASN A 102 -9.62 2.26 11.84
CA ASN A 102 -10.56 1.89 12.90
C ASN A 102 -9.91 2.06 14.29
N SER A 103 -10.67 1.89 15.36
CA SER A 103 -10.11 1.77 16.71
C SER A 103 -10.98 0.89 17.59
N PRO A 104 -10.41 0.01 18.44
CA PRO A 104 -11.19 -0.88 19.30
C PRO A 104 -12.08 -0.15 20.32
N ASP A 105 -11.66 1.03 20.78
CA ASP A 105 -12.45 1.88 21.68
C ASP A 105 -13.48 2.76 20.94
N GLY A 106 -13.52 2.68 19.61
CA GLY A 106 -14.40 3.47 18.76
C GLY A 106 -14.02 4.94 18.64
N ALA A 107 -12.83 5.37 19.08
CA ALA A 107 -12.38 6.75 18.93
C ALA A 107 -11.22 6.84 17.94
N LEU A 108 -11.41 7.55 16.82
CA LEU A 108 -10.31 7.93 15.93
C LEU A 108 -9.89 9.36 16.25
N CYS A 109 -8.70 9.53 16.81
CA CYS A 109 -8.09 10.81 17.11
C CYS A 109 -7.02 11.13 16.06
N ILE A 110 -7.41 11.97 15.09
CA ILE A 110 -6.55 12.42 13.98
C ILE A 110 -6.79 13.91 13.72
N ASN A 111 -5.77 14.64 13.27
CA ASN A 111 -5.84 16.08 12.96
C ASN A 111 -6.35 16.95 14.13
N GLY A 112 -6.06 16.55 15.38
CA GLY A 112 -6.60 17.21 16.58
C GLY A 112 -8.11 17.04 16.78
N GLY A 113 -8.79 16.31 15.90
CA GLY A 113 -10.21 15.99 15.98
C GLY A 113 -10.45 14.59 16.52
N ARG A 114 -11.68 14.33 16.99
CA ARG A 114 -12.14 13.00 17.41
C ARG A 114 -13.34 12.59 16.59
N ILE A 115 -13.22 11.48 15.86
CA ILE A 115 -14.33 10.83 15.17
C ILE A 115 -14.77 9.65 16.04
N THR A 116 -16.03 9.68 16.49
CA THR A 116 -16.63 8.61 17.29
C THR A 116 -17.30 7.60 16.36
N LEU A 117 -16.77 6.39 16.33
CA LEU A 117 -17.35 5.23 15.69
C LEU A 117 -18.38 4.60 16.64
N GLN A 118 -19.40 3.97 16.06
CA GLN A 118 -20.48 3.32 16.81
C GLN A 118 -20.47 1.80 16.55
N PRO A 119 -19.40 1.07 16.95
CA PRO A 119 -19.26 -0.35 16.63
C PRO A 119 -20.37 -1.22 17.25
N ALA A 120 -20.97 -0.76 18.36
CA ALA A 120 -22.12 -1.42 18.98
C ALA A 120 -23.43 -1.27 18.18
N SER A 121 -23.53 -0.26 17.32
CA SER A 121 -24.73 0.01 16.52
C SER A 121 -24.59 -0.46 15.07
N ILE A 122 -23.40 -0.30 14.49
CA ILE A 122 -23.09 -0.73 13.13
C ILE A 122 -21.72 -1.38 13.15
N MET A 123 -21.68 -2.65 12.72
CA MET A 123 -20.43 -3.36 12.49
C MET A 123 -19.75 -2.78 11.24
N ALA A 124 -19.03 -1.68 11.43
CA ALA A 124 -18.30 -1.00 10.38
C ALA A 124 -16.81 -1.39 10.44
N ALA A 125 -16.20 -1.59 9.28
CA ALA A 125 -14.76 -1.82 9.17
C ALA A 125 -13.93 -0.56 9.49
N GLY A 126 -14.58 0.60 9.65
CA GLY A 126 -13.97 1.86 10.06
C GLY A 126 -14.28 3.02 9.09
N VAL A 127 -13.39 4.01 9.09
CA VAL A 127 -13.44 5.19 8.22
C VAL A 127 -12.47 5.01 7.06
N PHE A 128 -12.98 5.14 5.83
CA PHE A 128 -12.17 5.12 4.62
C PHE A 128 -11.87 6.55 4.17
N CYS A 129 -10.61 6.97 4.26
CA CYS A 129 -10.22 8.37 4.03
C CYS A 129 -8.85 8.51 3.34
N PRO A 130 -8.58 9.62 2.63
CA PRO A 130 -7.29 9.88 2.04
C PRO A 130 -6.20 10.10 3.11
N SER A 131 -5.09 9.39 2.98
CA SER A 131 -3.89 9.49 3.83
C SER A 131 -3.26 10.87 3.74
N SER A 132 -3.27 11.50 2.56
CA SER A 132 -2.75 12.86 2.38
C SER A 132 -3.48 13.91 3.22
N GLY A 133 -4.76 13.67 3.55
CA GLY A 133 -5.56 14.54 4.42
C GLY A 133 -5.24 14.40 5.91
N ILE A 134 -4.45 13.40 6.30
CA ILE A 134 -4.05 13.18 7.69
C ILE A 134 -2.70 13.86 7.91
N VAL A 135 -2.69 14.84 8.81
CA VAL A 135 -1.56 15.69 9.20
C VAL A 135 -1.02 15.28 10.57
N THR A 136 -1.89 14.91 11.51
CA THR A 136 -1.49 14.44 12.84
C THR A 136 -2.28 13.20 13.26
N VAL A 137 -1.67 12.39 14.12
CA VAL A 137 -2.25 11.19 14.72
C VAL A 137 -2.00 11.24 16.22
N GLU A 138 -3.07 11.40 17.01
CA GLU A 138 -3.00 11.55 18.48
C GLU A 138 -3.08 10.22 19.24
N HIS A 139 -3.01 9.09 18.52
CA HIS A 139 -2.84 7.76 19.13
C HIS A 139 -1.38 7.47 19.43
N ASP A 140 -1.07 6.91 20.59
CA ASP A 140 0.29 6.48 20.95
C ASP A 140 0.69 5.15 20.30
N VAL A 141 -0.31 4.36 19.91
CA VAL A 141 -0.14 3.03 19.33
C VAL A 141 -0.80 2.96 17.96
N LEU A 142 -0.07 2.44 16.97
CA LEU A 142 -0.58 2.08 15.65
C LEU A 142 -0.62 0.55 15.55
N VAL A 143 -1.76 -0.01 15.16
CA VAL A 143 -1.89 -1.45 14.86
C VAL A 143 -2.14 -1.60 13.37
N VAL A 144 -1.20 -2.21 12.64
CA VAL A 144 -1.38 -2.54 11.23
C VAL A 144 -2.04 -3.91 11.13
N VAL A 145 -3.19 -3.98 10.48
CA VAL A 145 -4.01 -5.20 10.40
C VAL A 145 -3.92 -5.81 9.01
N GLU A 146 -3.62 -7.10 8.92
CA GLU A 146 -3.46 -7.81 7.65
C GLU A 146 -4.78 -8.00 6.88
N ASN A 147 -5.82 -8.51 7.56
CA ASN A 147 -7.04 -8.97 6.90
C ASN A 147 -8.19 -7.97 7.08
N LEU A 148 -8.90 -7.65 5.98
CA LEU A 148 -10.02 -6.71 6.00
C LEU A 148 -11.17 -7.14 6.94
N PRO A 149 -11.60 -8.42 6.99
CA PRO A 149 -12.67 -8.84 7.90
C PRO A 149 -12.36 -8.57 9.38
N VAL A 150 -11.07 -8.59 9.76
CA VAL A 150 -10.61 -8.32 11.13
C VAL A 150 -10.86 -6.86 11.50
N MET A 151 -10.80 -5.93 10.54
CA MET A 151 -11.07 -4.51 10.77
C MET A 151 -12.49 -4.27 11.30
N SER A 152 -13.49 -5.02 10.83
CA SER A 152 -14.87 -4.92 11.34
C SER A 152 -15.10 -5.56 12.70
N LEU A 153 -14.13 -6.36 13.17
CA LEU A 153 -14.21 -7.08 14.44
C LEU A 153 -13.39 -6.41 15.55
N CYS A 154 -12.74 -5.26 15.27
CA CYS A 154 -11.76 -4.64 16.16
C CYS A 154 -12.26 -4.42 17.60
N HIS A 155 -13.54 -4.09 17.78
CA HIS A 155 -14.15 -3.85 19.10
C HIS A 155 -14.42 -5.16 19.87
N ALA A 156 -14.58 -6.28 19.17
CA ALA A 156 -14.95 -7.56 19.75
C ALA A 156 -13.74 -8.45 20.08
N PHE A 157 -12.55 -8.12 19.60
CA PHE A 157 -11.33 -8.84 19.97
C PHE A 157 -10.96 -8.60 21.44
N GLU A 158 -10.71 -9.68 22.17
CA GLU A 158 -10.04 -9.61 23.46
C GLU A 158 -8.56 -9.33 23.24
N MET A 159 -8.11 -8.16 23.69
CA MET A 159 -6.75 -7.66 23.40
C MET A 159 -6.06 -7.12 24.63
N PRO A 160 -4.71 -7.08 24.62
CA PRO A 160 -3.94 -6.39 25.64
C PRO A 160 -4.42 -4.94 25.81
N GLN A 161 -4.51 -4.48 27.06
CA GLN A 161 -5.02 -3.15 27.38
C GLN A 161 -4.21 -2.02 26.70
N SER A 162 -2.92 -2.25 26.44
CA SER A 162 -2.03 -1.31 25.76
C SER A 162 -2.44 -0.98 24.32
N VAL A 163 -3.13 -1.89 23.61
CA VAL A 163 -3.57 -1.67 22.22
C VAL A 163 -5.07 -1.33 22.10
N ARG A 164 -5.79 -1.25 23.22
CA ARG A 164 -7.24 -1.01 23.24
C ARG A 164 -7.64 0.37 22.70
N ARG A 165 -6.73 1.34 22.79
CA ARG A 165 -6.90 2.71 22.26
C ARG A 165 -6.01 2.96 21.03
N ALA A 166 -5.55 1.91 20.36
CA ALA A 166 -4.68 2.05 19.19
C ALA A 166 -5.46 2.53 17.97
N LEU A 167 -4.78 3.23 17.07
CA LEU A 167 -5.26 3.45 15.71
C LEU A 167 -5.01 2.20 14.89
N TRP A 168 -6.07 1.53 14.46
CA TRP A 168 -6.00 0.41 13.54
C TRP A 168 -5.92 0.91 12.11
N VAL A 169 -4.97 0.39 11.34
CA VAL A 169 -4.75 0.72 9.93
C VAL A 169 -4.79 -0.58 9.14
N TYR A 170 -5.74 -0.69 8.23
CA TYR A 170 -5.75 -1.82 7.31
C TYR A 170 -4.55 -1.73 6.36
N ARG A 171 -3.79 -2.81 6.23
CA ARG A 171 -2.60 -2.81 5.37
C ARG A 171 -2.91 -2.61 3.89
N GLY A 172 -4.13 -2.93 3.45
CA GLY A 172 -4.50 -3.02 2.05
C GLY A 172 -4.27 -4.41 1.44
N ASP A 173 -5.13 -4.77 0.48
CA ASP A 173 -4.96 -5.93 -0.38
C ASP A 173 -5.10 -5.44 -1.84
N PRO A 174 -4.17 -5.77 -2.74
CA PRO A 174 -4.29 -5.49 -4.18
C PRO A 174 -5.67 -5.80 -4.79
N LYS A 175 -6.41 -6.78 -4.25
CA LYS A 175 -7.76 -7.16 -4.68
C LYS A 175 -8.86 -6.19 -4.22
N THR A 176 -8.64 -5.47 -3.12
CA THR A 176 -9.63 -4.59 -2.45
C THR A 176 -9.47 -3.11 -2.82
N GLY A 177 -8.50 -2.76 -3.68
CA GLY A 177 -8.23 -1.39 -4.10
C GLY A 177 -7.41 -0.56 -3.10
N SER A 178 -7.34 -0.95 -1.82
CA SER A 178 -6.42 -0.37 -0.83
C SER A 178 -5.00 -0.91 -1.04
N LYS A 179 -4.01 -0.04 -1.22
CA LYS A 179 -2.64 -0.44 -1.57
C LYS A 179 -1.72 -0.52 -0.34
N ILE A 180 -0.94 -1.60 -0.30
CA ILE A 180 0.10 -1.88 0.71
C ILE A 180 1.05 -0.69 0.89
N ASP A 181 1.42 -0.03 -0.21
CA ASP A 181 2.38 1.08 -0.18
C ASP A 181 1.84 2.30 0.57
N VAL A 182 0.53 2.56 0.56
CA VAL A 182 -0.09 3.70 1.26
C VAL A 182 -0.04 3.47 2.76
N CYS A 183 -0.38 2.26 3.21
CA CYS A 183 -0.26 1.91 4.62
C CYS A 183 1.19 2.01 5.08
N ARG A 184 2.15 1.49 4.30
CA ARG A 184 3.57 1.57 4.65
C ARG A 184 4.05 3.03 4.75
N ALA A 185 3.70 3.87 3.79
CA ALA A 185 4.04 5.30 3.83
C ALA A 185 3.39 6.03 5.01
N PHE A 186 2.16 5.67 5.38
CA PHE A 186 1.48 6.21 6.55
C PHE A 186 2.20 5.84 7.85
N VAL A 187 2.57 4.57 8.00
CA VAL A 187 3.30 4.07 9.17
C VAL A 187 4.70 4.66 9.24
N ASP A 188 5.38 4.82 8.11
CA ASP A 188 6.69 5.49 8.04
C ASP A 188 6.58 6.96 8.50
N ARG A 189 5.53 7.67 8.04
CA ARG A 189 5.29 9.08 8.41
C ARG A 189 4.94 9.29 9.88
N PHE A 190 4.16 8.40 10.49
CA PHE A 190 3.61 8.62 11.84
C PHE A 190 4.13 7.66 12.91
N GLY A 191 4.79 6.57 12.53
CA GLY A 191 5.18 5.48 13.42
C GLY A 191 6.49 5.70 14.17
N ALA A 192 7.36 6.60 13.71
CA ALA A 192 8.72 6.77 14.27
C ALA A 192 8.76 7.04 15.79
N ASN A 193 7.77 7.75 16.33
CA ASN A 193 7.67 8.10 17.75
C ASN A 193 6.48 7.42 18.44
N LYS A 194 6.00 6.30 17.89
CA LYS A 194 4.82 5.57 18.37
C LYS A 194 5.17 4.09 18.56
N THR A 195 4.35 3.39 19.32
CA THR A 195 4.41 1.92 19.30
C THR A 195 3.68 1.42 18.06
N VAL A 196 4.42 0.80 17.14
CA VAL A 196 3.85 0.15 15.97
C VAL A 196 3.75 -1.36 16.22
N VAL A 197 2.52 -1.87 16.12
CA VAL A 197 2.17 -3.27 16.29
C VAL A 197 1.67 -3.79 14.95
N VAL A 198 2.09 -4.98 14.54
CA VAL A 198 1.54 -5.65 13.37
C VAL A 198 0.68 -6.82 13.82
N PHE A 199 -0.59 -6.81 13.42
CA PHE A 199 -1.53 -7.89 13.65
C PHE A 199 -1.81 -8.60 12.32
N SER A 200 -1.24 -9.80 12.18
CA SER A 200 -1.28 -10.59 10.95
C SER A 200 -1.66 -12.03 11.23
N ASP A 201 -1.79 -12.83 10.17
CA ASP A 201 -1.90 -14.28 10.33
C ASP A 201 -0.65 -14.84 11.06
N MET A 202 -0.83 -15.90 11.85
CA MET A 202 0.25 -16.69 12.43
C MET A 202 0.72 -17.69 11.38
N ASP A 203 1.42 -17.16 10.39
CA ASP A 203 1.99 -17.90 9.27
C ASP A 203 3.30 -17.24 8.79
N PRO A 204 4.09 -17.90 7.92
CA PRO A 204 5.34 -17.32 7.43
C PRO A 204 5.20 -15.94 6.78
N LYS A 205 4.11 -15.67 6.04
CA LYS A 205 3.92 -14.41 5.33
C LYS A 205 3.50 -13.29 6.27
N GLY A 206 2.63 -13.57 7.22
CA GLY A 206 2.23 -12.69 8.32
C GLY A 206 3.44 -12.20 9.10
N LEU A 207 4.32 -13.11 9.50
CA LEU A 207 5.55 -12.72 10.19
C LEU A 207 6.52 -11.92 9.31
N GLU A 208 6.63 -12.24 8.01
CA GLU A 208 7.40 -11.42 7.07
C GLU A 208 6.83 -10.00 6.97
N ILE A 209 5.50 -9.84 6.94
CA ILE A 209 4.84 -8.52 6.95
C ILE A 209 5.20 -7.77 8.22
N ALA A 210 5.14 -8.42 9.38
CA ALA A 210 5.51 -7.82 10.66
C ALA A 210 6.96 -7.32 10.67
N LEU A 211 7.90 -8.15 10.21
CA LEU A 211 9.34 -7.87 10.22
C LEU A 211 9.79 -6.84 9.18
N THR A 212 8.98 -6.64 8.15
CA THR A 212 9.26 -5.68 7.08
C THR A 212 8.49 -4.38 7.23
N MET A 213 7.52 -4.27 8.14
CA MET A 213 6.75 -3.05 8.38
C MET A 213 7.65 -1.96 9.01
N PRO A 214 7.62 -0.70 8.53
CA PRO A 214 8.40 0.38 9.14
C PRO A 214 8.05 0.56 10.62
N HIS A 215 9.06 0.84 11.43
CA HIS A 215 8.94 1.12 12.87
C HIS A 215 8.27 0.04 13.73
N ALA A 216 7.95 -1.14 13.18
CA ALA A 216 7.29 -2.20 13.92
C ALA A 216 8.12 -2.62 15.15
N ASN A 217 7.47 -2.62 16.31
CA ASN A 217 8.05 -3.00 17.60
C ASN A 217 7.56 -4.38 18.03
N TYR A 218 6.26 -4.64 17.81
CA TYR A 218 5.59 -5.85 18.27
C TYR A 218 4.79 -6.52 17.17
N TRP A 219 4.64 -7.83 17.29
CA TRP A 219 3.63 -8.61 16.61
C TRP A 219 2.51 -8.93 17.60
N LEU A 220 1.26 -8.71 17.21
CA LEU A 220 0.09 -9.13 17.97
C LEU A 220 -0.38 -10.48 17.44
N GLY A 221 -0.45 -11.47 18.31
CA GLY A 221 -0.90 -12.82 17.95
C GLY A 221 -1.00 -13.73 19.17
N PRO A 222 -1.24 -15.04 18.97
CA PRO A 222 -1.41 -15.97 20.09
C PRO A 222 -0.22 -15.96 21.05
N VAL A 223 -0.48 -16.14 22.34
CA VAL A 223 0.57 -16.20 23.37
C VAL A 223 1.45 -17.47 23.22
N PRO A 224 2.75 -17.43 23.58
CA PRO A 224 3.71 -18.52 23.37
C PRO A 224 3.26 -19.91 23.82
N GLU A 225 2.60 -19.97 24.97
CA GLU A 225 2.13 -21.18 25.62
C GLU A 225 1.07 -21.92 24.78
N SER A 226 0.44 -21.21 23.84
CA SER A 226 -0.70 -21.71 23.07
C SER A 226 -0.36 -22.11 21.63
N TRP A 227 0.83 -21.77 21.11
CA TRP A 227 1.16 -21.92 19.69
C TRP A 227 1.00 -23.35 19.17
N GLN A 228 1.67 -24.31 19.81
CA GLN A 228 1.65 -25.71 19.38
C GLN A 228 0.22 -26.27 19.43
N THR A 229 -0.53 -25.93 20.47
CA THR A 229 -1.92 -26.36 20.66
C THR A 229 -2.78 -25.92 19.49
N TRP A 230 -2.72 -24.65 19.09
CA TRP A 230 -3.52 -24.12 18.00
C TRP A 230 -3.07 -24.59 16.63
N LEU A 231 -1.76 -24.72 16.41
CA LEU A 231 -1.20 -25.19 15.14
C LEU A 231 -1.51 -26.67 14.86
N LYS A 232 -1.62 -27.52 15.90
CA LYS A 232 -1.98 -28.94 15.77
C LYS A 232 -3.48 -29.19 15.64
N LYS A 233 -4.32 -28.24 16.06
CA LYS A 233 -5.77 -28.41 16.07
C LYS A 233 -6.31 -28.37 14.64
N GLN A 234 -6.91 -29.46 14.16
CA GLN A 234 -7.38 -29.57 12.76
C GLN A 234 -8.38 -28.49 12.32
N GLU A 235 -9.16 -27.93 13.25
CA GLU A 235 -10.13 -26.85 12.97
C GLU A 235 -9.48 -25.48 12.71
N VAL A 236 -8.20 -25.33 13.08
CA VAL A 236 -7.48 -24.05 13.13
C VAL A 236 -6.20 -24.10 12.29
N GLY A 237 -5.42 -25.17 12.47
CA GLY A 237 -4.16 -25.40 11.78
C GLY A 237 -4.35 -25.74 10.31
N ASN A 238 -3.70 -24.97 9.43
CA ASN A 238 -3.73 -25.18 8.00
C ASN A 238 -2.32 -25.45 7.44
N SER A 239 -2.07 -26.71 7.02
CA SER A 239 -0.80 -27.11 6.41
C SER A 239 -0.59 -26.56 5.01
N ASP A 240 -1.65 -26.44 4.21
CA ASP A 240 -1.56 -25.96 2.83
C ASP A 240 -1.14 -24.49 2.79
N GLY A 241 -1.67 -23.69 3.73
CA GLY A 241 -1.28 -22.30 3.93
C GLY A 241 0.23 -22.15 4.19
N TYR A 242 0.82 -23.05 4.97
CA TYR A 242 2.25 -23.05 5.28
C TYR A 242 3.12 -23.35 4.04
N TYR A 243 2.79 -24.39 3.27
CA TYR A 243 3.64 -24.81 2.15
C TYR A 243 3.65 -23.83 0.96
N LEU A 244 2.59 -23.04 0.79
CA LEU A 244 2.53 -21.99 -0.25
C LEU A 244 3.52 -20.83 -0.01
N GLN A 245 4.11 -20.75 1.18
CA GLN A 245 4.89 -19.59 1.64
C GLN A 245 6.39 -19.90 1.86
N SER A 246 6.94 -20.82 1.08
CA SER A 246 8.35 -21.25 1.18
C SER A 246 9.38 -20.11 1.10
N ARG A 247 9.12 -19.07 0.29
CA ARG A 247 9.98 -17.88 0.20
C ARG A 247 10.03 -17.09 1.50
N SER A 248 8.86 -16.84 2.11
CA SER A 248 8.74 -16.14 3.38
C SER A 248 9.44 -16.91 4.49
N MET A 249 9.23 -18.22 4.55
CA MET A 249 9.93 -19.09 5.50
C MET A 249 11.46 -19.05 5.32
N THR A 250 11.97 -19.00 4.09
CA THR A 250 13.41 -18.85 3.82
C THR A 250 13.95 -17.51 4.35
N TYR A 251 13.20 -16.43 4.17
CA TYR A 251 13.55 -15.11 4.72
C TYR A 251 13.61 -15.13 6.25
N LEU A 252 12.60 -15.73 6.91
CA LEU A 252 12.51 -15.82 8.37
C LEU A 252 13.69 -16.61 8.96
N LYS A 253 14.02 -17.76 8.37
CA LYS A 253 15.17 -18.58 8.79
C LYS A 253 16.48 -17.82 8.72
N ARG A 254 16.68 -17.05 7.66
CA ARG A 254 17.88 -16.22 7.50
C ARG A 254 18.00 -15.17 8.61
N LEU A 255 16.90 -14.52 8.98
CA LEU A 255 16.89 -13.53 10.06
C LEU A 255 17.13 -14.16 11.43
N SER A 256 16.45 -15.29 11.71
CA SER A 256 16.63 -16.01 12.98
C SER A 256 18.06 -16.52 13.14
N GLY A 257 18.65 -17.11 12.09
CA GLY A 257 20.05 -17.56 12.08
C GLY A 257 21.07 -16.43 12.19
N ALA A 258 20.70 -15.20 11.86
CA ALA A 258 21.56 -14.02 12.04
C ALA A 258 21.47 -13.39 13.44
N GLY A 259 20.63 -13.92 14.34
CA GLY A 259 20.42 -13.37 15.68
C GLY A 259 19.76 -11.98 15.67
N ALA A 260 19.05 -11.64 14.58
CA ALA A 260 18.45 -10.32 14.38
C ALA A 260 17.02 -10.18 14.95
N LEU A 261 16.52 -11.21 15.64
CA LEU A 261 15.15 -11.34 16.11
C LEU A 261 15.13 -11.55 17.61
N SER A 262 14.02 -11.15 18.25
CA SER A 262 13.77 -11.48 19.65
C SER A 262 13.70 -13.01 19.87
N GLU A 263 13.89 -13.43 21.11
CA GLU A 263 13.74 -14.84 21.50
C GLU A 263 12.31 -15.37 21.21
N PRO A 264 11.22 -14.68 21.59
CA PRO A 264 9.88 -15.16 21.27
C PRO A 264 9.62 -15.26 19.76
N MET A 265 10.11 -14.32 18.96
CA MET A 265 9.92 -14.36 17.50
C MET A 265 10.67 -15.53 16.87
N SER A 266 11.90 -15.79 17.32
CA SER A 266 12.68 -16.96 16.87
C SER A 266 12.01 -18.28 17.28
N ALA A 267 11.46 -18.34 18.49
CA ALA A 267 10.72 -19.51 18.98
C ALA A 267 9.44 -19.77 18.16
N LEU A 268 8.70 -18.70 17.80
CA LEU A 268 7.51 -18.83 16.95
C LEU A 268 7.87 -19.35 15.55
N ILE A 269 8.95 -18.85 14.94
CA ILE A 269 9.42 -19.33 13.63
C ILE A 269 9.78 -20.83 13.69
N ALA A 270 10.46 -21.26 14.77
CA ALA A 270 10.77 -22.66 14.99
C ALA A 270 9.50 -23.51 15.19
N CYS A 271 8.51 -23.00 15.91
CA CYS A 271 7.22 -23.67 16.11
C CYS A 271 6.48 -23.85 14.78
N LEU A 272 6.35 -22.80 13.96
CA LEU A 272 5.75 -22.89 12.63
C LEU A 272 6.47 -23.92 11.75
N GLN A 273 7.81 -23.97 11.83
CA GLN A 273 8.60 -24.93 11.07
C GLN A 273 8.37 -26.38 11.51
N ASN A 274 8.27 -26.61 12.82
CA ASN A 274 8.09 -27.95 13.37
C ASN A 274 6.69 -28.47 13.10
N GLU A 275 5.68 -27.63 13.31
CA GLU A 275 4.27 -28.00 13.14
C GLU A 275 3.80 -27.94 11.68
N ARG A 276 4.53 -27.22 10.82
CA ARG A 276 4.22 -27.04 9.39
C ARG A 276 2.77 -26.63 9.14
N SER A 277 2.28 -25.73 9.98
CA SER A 277 0.90 -25.31 10.05
C SER A 277 0.84 -23.79 10.17
N SER A 278 -0.35 -23.24 9.93
CA SER A 278 -0.64 -21.81 10.00
C SER A 278 -1.98 -21.58 10.69
N CYS A 279 -2.18 -20.39 11.26
CA CYS A 279 -3.45 -19.99 11.87
C CYS A 279 -3.82 -18.57 11.40
N ARG A 280 -5.03 -18.40 10.86
CA ARG A 280 -5.51 -17.11 10.36
C ARG A 280 -6.15 -16.26 11.46
N GLN A 281 -6.13 -14.95 11.30
CA GLN A 281 -6.73 -14.00 12.24
C GLN A 281 -8.22 -14.29 12.50
N GLU A 282 -8.97 -14.76 11.50
CA GLU A 282 -10.38 -15.13 11.67
C GLU A 282 -10.57 -16.32 12.63
N HIS A 283 -9.62 -17.27 12.66
CA HIS A 283 -9.64 -18.36 13.64
C HIS A 283 -9.25 -17.86 15.02
N MET A 284 -8.28 -16.92 15.11
CA MET A 284 -7.92 -16.29 16.39
C MET A 284 -9.14 -15.64 17.04
N TYR A 285 -9.95 -14.96 16.25
CA TYR A 285 -11.24 -14.42 16.71
C TYR A 285 -12.24 -15.52 17.08
N SER A 286 -12.54 -16.42 16.14
CA SER A 286 -13.66 -17.37 16.27
C SER A 286 -13.48 -18.35 17.43
N HIS A 287 -12.24 -18.68 17.75
CA HIS A 287 -11.90 -19.58 18.86
C HIS A 287 -11.47 -18.85 20.13
N LYS A 288 -11.59 -17.51 20.18
CA LYS A 288 -11.18 -16.67 21.32
C LYS A 288 -9.76 -16.99 21.80
N ILE A 289 -8.83 -17.06 20.85
CA ILE A 289 -7.44 -17.33 21.16
C ILE A 289 -6.88 -16.14 21.94
N GLU A 290 -6.27 -16.38 23.09
CA GLU A 290 -5.61 -15.34 23.87
C GLU A 290 -4.47 -14.70 23.08
N LEU A 291 -4.50 -13.37 22.97
CA LEU A 291 -3.54 -12.60 22.19
C LEU A 291 -2.56 -11.84 23.10
N GLY A 292 -1.28 -11.86 22.72
CA GLY A 292 -0.21 -11.13 23.38
C GLY A 292 0.59 -10.27 22.41
N LEU A 293 1.36 -9.33 22.96
CA LEU A 293 2.34 -8.55 22.22
C LEU A 293 3.70 -9.24 22.31
N LEU A 294 4.26 -9.57 21.15
CA LEU A 294 5.55 -10.22 21.05
C LEU A 294 6.57 -9.27 20.43
N PRO A 295 7.70 -8.98 21.09
CA PRO A 295 8.71 -8.12 20.50
C PRO A 295 9.26 -8.78 19.23
N ILE A 296 9.53 -8.02 18.18
CA ILE A 296 9.97 -8.61 16.90
C ILE A 296 11.49 -8.64 16.73
N ARG A 297 12.22 -7.72 17.39
CA ARG A 297 13.68 -7.55 17.35
C ARG A 297 14.21 -7.25 18.74
#